data_AF-A0A0G0NN64-F1
#
_entry.id   AF-A0A0G0NN64-F1
#
_cell.length_a   1.000
_cell.length_b   1.000
_cell.length_c   1.000
_cell.angle_alpha   90.00
_cell.angle_beta   90.00
_cell.angle_gamma   90.00
#
_symmetry.space_group_name_H-M   'P 1'
#
loop_
_entity.id
_entity.type
_entity.pdbx_description
1 polymer ?
#
loop_
_entity_poly.entity_id
_entity_poly.type
_entity_poly.pdbx_seq_one_letter_code
_entity_poly.pdbx_strand_id
1 'polypeptide(L)'
;MIRHQIYFTPQLKREIQVQAKKNGKSQSEIIRETLEEKFKIKNKKLSGGEVLLKIAARAVKGPSDLSTNLFDYLYGNKSPNYGRK
;
A
#
# COMPACT_ATOMS: atom_id res chain seq x y z
N MET A 1 17.77 -22.69 0.76
CA MET A 1 17.70 -21.77 -0.41
C MET A 1 17.07 -22.51 -1.58
N ILE A 2 16.26 -21.83 -2.39
CA ILE A 2 15.62 -22.41 -3.59
C ILE A 2 16.28 -21.78 -4.83
N ARG A 3 16.81 -22.62 -5.74
CA ARG A 3 17.45 -22.15 -6.97
C ARG A 3 16.38 -21.65 -7.96
N HIS A 4 16.54 -20.41 -8.42
CA HIS A 4 15.72 -19.83 -9.47
C HIS A 4 16.60 -19.33 -10.61
N GLN A 5 16.11 -19.43 -11.84
CA GLN A 5 16.76 -18.90 -13.03
C GLN A 5 15.88 -17.77 -13.59
N ILE A 6 16.51 -16.63 -13.87
CA ILE A 6 15.82 -15.43 -14.36
C ILE A 6 16.67 -14.86 -15.49
N TYR A 7 16.00 -14.47 -16.57
CA TYR A 7 16.64 -13.76 -17.68
C TYR A 7 16.76 -12.27 -17.35
N PHE A 8 17.94 -11.72 -17.59
CA PHE A 8 18.21 -10.29 -17.42
C PHE A 8 18.47 -9.64 -18.78
N THR A 9 18.02 -8.40 -18.94
CA THR A 9 18.47 -7.57 -20.06
C THR A 9 19.95 -7.21 -19.89
N PRO A 10 20.68 -6.95 -20.99
CA PRO A 10 22.09 -6.55 -20.92
C PRO A 10 22.32 -5.30 -20.05
N GLN A 11 21.39 -4.34 -20.11
CA GLN A 11 21.41 -3.12 -19.32
C GLN A 11 21.31 -3.43 -17.82
N LEU A 12 20.33 -4.26 -17.44
CA LEU A 12 20.12 -4.63 -16.04
C LEU A 12 21.31 -5.42 -15.47
N LYS A 13 21.90 -6.32 -16.26
CA LYS A 13 23.12 -7.04 -15.87
C LYS A 13 24.28 -6.08 -15.60
N ARG A 14 24.45 -5.06 -16.45
CA ARG A 14 25.49 -4.04 -16.26
C ARG A 14 25.24 -3.22 -14.99
N GLU A 15 24.01 -2.82 -14.73
CA GLU A 15 23.67 -2.07 -13.51
C GLU A 15 23.94 -2.89 -12.25
N ILE A 16 23.54 -4.16 -12.21
CA ILE A 16 23.80 -5.06 -11.08
C ILE A 16 25.31 -5.17 -10.83
N GLN A 17 26.12 -5.29 -11.89
CA GLN A 17 27.58 -5.33 -11.77
C GLN A 17 28.17 -4.04 -11.19
N VAL A 18 27.69 -2.88 -11.67
CA VAL A 18 28.15 -1.58 -11.18
C VAL A 18 27.79 -1.40 -9.71
N GLN A 19 26.56 -1.75 -9.31
CA GLN A 19 26.12 -1.65 -7.91
C GLN A 19 26.86 -2.62 -7.00
N ALA A 20 27.10 -3.85 -7.46
CA ALA A 20 27.90 -4.84 -6.72
C ALA A 20 29.31 -4.31 -6.44
N LYS A 21 29.98 -3.74 -7.44
CA LYS A 21 31.30 -3.12 -7.28
C LYS A 21 31.27 -1.91 -6.33
N LYS A 22 30.29 -1.02 -6.51
CA LYS A 22 30.16 0.19 -5.70
C LYS A 22 29.97 -0.12 -4.21
N ASN A 23 29.19 -1.15 -3.90
CA ASN A 23 28.86 -1.52 -2.53
C ASN A 23 29.79 -2.59 -1.93
N GLY A 24 30.77 -3.09 -2.69
CA GLY A 24 31.66 -4.17 -2.23
C GLY A 24 30.95 -5.50 -1.96
N LYS A 25 29.80 -5.74 -2.62
CA LYS A 25 28.93 -6.90 -2.39
C LYS A 25 28.90 -7.84 -3.60
N SER A 26 28.47 -9.08 -3.39
CA SER A 26 28.22 -9.99 -4.52
C SER A 26 26.98 -9.56 -5.32
N GLN A 27 26.94 -9.88 -6.61
CA GLN A 27 25.76 -9.60 -7.45
C GLN A 27 24.49 -10.28 -6.89
N SER A 28 24.62 -11.51 -6.41
CA SER A 28 23.52 -12.27 -5.81
C SER A 28 22.96 -11.59 -4.56
N GLU A 29 23.83 -11.00 -3.74
CA GLU A 29 23.44 -10.28 -2.54
C GLU A 29 22.70 -8.98 -2.88
N ILE A 30 23.21 -8.20 -3.83
CA ILE A 30 22.52 -7.02 -4.35
C ILE A 30 21.13 -7.37 -4.89
N ILE A 31 21.02 -8.44 -5.68
CA ILE A 31 19.74 -8.91 -6.22
C ILE A 31 18.78 -9.26 -5.08
N ARG A 32 19.24 -10.02 -4.08
CA ARG A 32 18.41 -10.41 -2.93
C ARG A 32 17.93 -9.20 -2.15
N GLU A 33 18.83 -8.30 -1.77
CA GLU A 33 18.49 -7.09 -1.01
C GLU A 33 17.48 -6.22 -1.77
N THR A 34 17.74 -6.00 -3.06
CA THR A 34 16.86 -5.19 -3.91
C THR A 34 15.45 -5.80 -4.00
N LEU A 35 15.36 -7.13 -4.17
CA LEU A 35 14.07 -7.81 -4.20
C LEU A 35 13.38 -7.76 -2.84
N GLU A 36 14.09 -8.05 -1.75
CA GLU A 36 13.54 -7.99 -0.39
C GLU A 36 13.00 -6.61 -0.04
N GLU A 37 13.73 -5.54 -0.34
CA GLU A 37 13.26 -4.17 -0.12
C GLU A 37 11.99 -3.87 -0.90
N LYS A 38 11.96 -4.22 -2.19
CA LYS A 38 10.79 -3.99 -3.04
C LYS A 38 9.57 -4.77 -2.56
N PHE A 39 9.74 -6.01 -2.11
CA PHE A 39 8.64 -6.82 -1.60
C PHE A 39 8.23 -6.45 -0.16
N LYS A 40 9.16 -6.06 0.72
CA LYS A 40 8.86 -5.56 2.07
C LYS A 40 7.98 -4.31 2.02
N ILE A 41 8.26 -3.39 1.10
CA ILE A 41 7.45 -2.18 0.91
C ILE A 41 6.02 -2.53 0.49
N LYS A 42 5.85 -3.52 -0.40
CA LYS A 42 4.52 -3.96 -0.86
C LYS A 42 3.74 -4.74 0.20
N ASN A 43 4.43 -5.49 1.05
CA ASN A 43 3.83 -6.37 2.04
C ASN A 43 3.64 -5.75 3.42
N LYS A 44 3.85 -4.43 3.58
CA LYS A 44 3.55 -3.75 4.84
C LYS A 44 2.03 -3.73 5.05
N LYS A 45 1.51 -4.83 5.60
CA LYS A 45 0.13 -4.92 6.09
C LYS A 45 0.01 -3.87 7.18
N LEU A 46 -0.84 -2.88 6.95
CA LEU A 46 -1.16 -1.91 7.98
C LEU A 46 -1.77 -2.66 9.17
N SER A 47 -1.35 -2.34 10.38
CA SER A 47 -2.03 -2.88 11.56
C SER A 47 -3.46 -2.36 11.62
N GLY A 48 -4.37 -3.08 12.27
CA GLY A 48 -5.76 -2.61 12.44
C GLY A 48 -5.81 -1.20 13.06
N GLY A 49 -4.93 -0.90 14.01
CA GLY A 49 -4.79 0.43 14.61
C GLY A 49 -4.30 1.49 13.62
N GLU A 50 -3.33 1.18 12.76
CA GLU A 50 -2.87 2.10 11.70
C GLU A 50 -3.97 2.41 10.68
N VAL A 51 -4.82 1.41 10.36
CA VAL A 51 -5.98 1.61 9.49
C VAL A 51 -7.01 2.52 10.17
N LEU A 52 -7.34 2.28 11.43
CA LEU A 52 -8.27 3.11 12.19
C LEU A 52 -7.77 4.55 12.33
N LEU A 53 -6.48 4.76 12.57
CA LEU A 53 -5.88 6.10 12.61
C LEU A 53 -5.98 6.82 11.26
N LYS A 54 -5.77 6.11 10.14
CA LYS A 54 -5.96 6.70 8.80
C LYS A 54 -7.41 7.10 8.53
N ILE A 55 -8.37 6.31 9.01
CA ILE A 55 -9.79 6.63 8.90
C ILE A 55 -10.11 7.85 9.78
N ALA A 56 -9.65 7.86 11.03
CA ALA A 56 -9.85 8.96 11.97
C ALA A 56 -9.25 10.28 11.45
N ALA A 57 -8.07 10.25 10.84
CA ALA A 57 -7.44 11.44 10.25
C ALA A 57 -8.25 12.07 9.10
N ARG A 58 -9.17 11.31 8.50
CA ARG A 58 -10.09 11.77 7.44
C ARG A 58 -11.54 11.86 7.91
N ALA A 59 -11.81 11.62 9.19
CA ALA A 59 -13.15 11.68 9.72
C ALA A 59 -13.62 13.14 9.78
N VAL A 60 -14.67 13.45 9.03
CA VAL A 60 -15.36 14.73 9.11
C VAL A 60 -16.46 14.62 10.16
N LYS A 61 -16.70 15.68 10.93
CA LYS A 61 -17.83 15.71 11.88
C LYS A 61 -19.13 15.57 11.10
N GLY A 62 -19.80 14.44 11.28
CA GLY A 62 -21.15 14.18 10.78
C GLY A 62 -22.19 14.24 11.91
N PRO A 63 -23.49 14.11 11.57
CA PRO A 63 -24.55 13.99 12.55
C PRO A 63 -24.29 12.87 13.55
N SER A 64 -24.55 13.12 14.84
CA SER A 64 -24.32 12.16 15.93
C SER A 64 -25.18 10.91 15.83
N ASP A 65 -26.26 10.96 15.03
CA ASP A 65 -27.22 9.88 14.82
C ASP A 65 -26.99 9.11 13.49
N LEU A 66 -25.86 9.35 12.80
CA LEU A 66 -25.54 8.74 11.50
C LEU A 66 -25.62 7.21 11.51
N SER A 67 -25.13 6.56 12.56
CA SER A 67 -25.13 5.09 12.66
C SER A 67 -26.53 4.52 12.77
N THR A 68 -27.44 5.23 13.44
CA THR A 68 -28.82 4.79 13.67
C THR A 68 -29.74 5.15 12.50
N ASN A 69 -29.49 6.29 11.86
CA ASN A 69 -30.36 6.86 10.81
C ASN A 69 -29.73 6.80 9.41
N LEU A 70 -28.80 5.87 9.17
CA LEU A 70 -28.07 5.74 7.91
C LEU A 70 -29.00 5.73 6.69
N PHE A 71 -30.10 4.96 6.75
CA PHE A 71 -31.06 4.85 5.65
C PHE A 71 -31.75 6.18 5.36
N ASP A 72 -32.08 6.97 6.38
CA ASP A 72 -32.77 8.25 6.22
C ASP A 72 -31.87 9.30 5.56
N TYR A 73 -30.57 9.27 5.87
CA TYR A 73 -29.57 10.12 5.20
C TYR A 73 -29.27 9.69 3.76
N LEU A 74 -29.28 8.38 3.47
CA LEU A 74 -29.00 7.90 2.12
C LEU A 74 -30.21 8.04 1.20
N TYR A 75 -31.40 7.67 1.67
CA TYR A 75 -32.58 7.49 0.82
C TYR A 75 -33.87 8.15 1.37
N GLY A 76 -33.86 8.61 2.62
CA GLY A 76 -35.04 9.18 3.27
C GLY A 76 -35.12 10.70 3.19
N ASN A 77 -35.84 11.29 4.13
CA ASN A 77 -36.19 12.71 4.15
C ASN A 77 -34.96 13.60 4.38
N LYS A 78 -33.93 13.06 5.04
CA LYS A 78 -32.65 13.75 5.25
C LYS A 78 -31.69 13.63 4.05
N SER A 79 -32.07 12.91 3.00
CA SER A 79 -31.23 12.73 1.80
C SER A 79 -31.22 14.00 0.95
N PRO A 80 -30.04 14.54 0.58
CA PRO A 80 -29.93 15.69 -0.32
C PRO A 80 -30.54 15.44 -1.70
N ASN A 81 -30.55 14.18 -2.14
CA ASN A 81 -30.95 13.77 -3.49
C ASN A 81 -32.41 13.26 -3.53
N TYR A 82 -32.91 12.68 -2.44
CA TYR A 82 -34.21 12.00 -2.42
C TYR A 82 -35.21 12.59 -1.42
N GLY A 83 -34.75 13.35 -0.42
CA GLY A 83 -35.56 13.87 0.67
C GLY A 83 -36.16 15.25 0.44
N ARG A 84 -35.74 15.96 -0.61
CA ARG A 84 -36.36 17.23 -1.03
C ARG A 84 -37.44 16.95 -2.07
N LYS A 85 -38.69 16.92 -1.62
CA LYS A 85 -39.86 17.25 -2.46
C LYS A 85 -40.29 18.67 -2.16
#